data_AF-A0A6V7QQZ8-F1
#
_entry.id   AF-A0A6V7QQZ8-F1
#
_cell.length_a   1.000
_cell.length_b   1.000
_cell.length_c   1.000
_cell.angle_alpha   90.00
_cell.angle_beta   90.00
_cell.angle_gamma   90.00
#
_symmetry.space_group_name_H-M   'P 1'
#
loop_
_entity.id
_entity.type
_entity.pdbx_description
1 polymer ?
#
loop_
_entity_poly.entity_id
_entity_poly.type
_entity_poly.pdbx_seq_one_letter_code
_entity_poly.pdbx_strand_id
1 'polypeptide(L)'
;MFLMLYLMETRLNQEGQDFFASYDEVYDSFDAMGLQENLLRGIYAYGFEKPSAIQQRGIVPFCKGLDVIQQAQSGTGKTATFCSGILQQLDYGLLECQALVLAPTRELAQQIEKVMRALGDYLGVKVHACVGGTSVREDQRILASGVHVVVGTPGRVFDMLRRQSLRPDHIKIFVLDEADEMLSRGFKDQIYDIFQLLPSKIQVGLFSATMPPEALEITRKFMNKPVRILVKRDELTLEGIKQFYVNVEKEE
;
A
#
# COMPACT_ATOMS: atom_id res chain seq x y z
N MET A 1 5.88 -18.25 27.50
CA MET A 1 7.25 -17.72 27.33
C MET A 1 7.57 -17.27 25.90
N PHE A 2 6.62 -17.28 24.95
CA PHE A 2 6.83 -16.89 23.54
C PHE A 2 6.20 -15.54 23.14
N LEU A 3 5.67 -14.77 24.11
CA LEU A 3 4.92 -13.54 23.83
C LEU A 3 5.53 -12.26 24.44
N MET A 4 6.65 -12.37 25.17
CA MET A 4 7.09 -11.29 26.08
C MET A 4 8.31 -10.49 25.59
N LEU A 5 8.71 -10.64 24.33
CA LEU A 5 9.99 -10.09 23.82
C LEU A 5 9.84 -9.03 22.71
N TYR A 6 8.68 -8.40 22.55
CA TYR A 6 8.42 -7.53 21.38
C TYR A 6 7.99 -6.08 21.66
N LEU A 7 8.13 -5.55 22.87
CA LEU A 7 7.40 -4.33 23.22
C LEU A 7 8.28 -3.30 23.95
N MET A 8 9.01 -2.49 23.17
CA MET A 8 9.14 -1.06 23.49
C MET A 8 7.98 -0.39 22.76
N GLU A 9 6.99 0.08 23.54
CA GLU A 9 5.64 0.44 23.08
C GLU A 9 5.41 1.95 23.16
N THR A 10 4.81 2.51 22.11
CA THR A 10 4.17 3.84 22.17
C THR A 10 2.66 3.67 21.95
N ARG A 11 1.86 3.89 23.01
CA ARG A 11 0.38 3.84 22.99
C ARG A 11 -0.17 5.24 22.74
N LEU A 12 -1.04 5.42 21.75
CA LEU A 12 -1.69 6.71 21.51
C LEU A 12 -3.13 6.52 21.01
N ASN A 13 -4.04 7.28 21.62
CA ASN A 13 -5.49 7.21 21.43
C ASN A 13 -5.96 8.50 20.74
N GLN A 14 -6.35 8.43 19.46
CA GLN A 14 -7.10 9.50 18.78
C GLN A 14 -8.02 8.87 17.72
N GLU A 15 -9.26 9.38 17.61
CA GLU A 15 -10.34 8.91 16.72
C GLU A 15 -10.98 7.55 17.08
N GLY A 16 -10.86 7.09 18.33
CA GLY A 16 -11.55 5.88 18.79
C GLY A 16 -11.01 4.57 18.19
N GLN A 17 -9.88 4.61 17.48
CA GLN A 17 -9.13 3.43 17.03
C GLN A 17 -7.69 3.53 17.56
N ASP A 18 -7.32 2.57 18.41
CA ASP A 18 -5.92 2.40 18.80
C ASP A 18 -5.13 1.81 17.63
N PHE A 19 -3.95 2.37 17.33
CA PHE A 19 -3.02 1.83 16.35
C PHE A 19 -1.76 1.28 17.03
N PHE A 20 -1.28 0.14 16.56
CA PHE A 20 0.08 -0.32 16.79
C PHE A 20 0.97 0.17 15.66
N ALA A 21 1.98 0.98 15.98
CA ALA A 21 3.00 1.42 15.03
C ALA A 21 4.37 0.93 15.52
N SER A 22 5.11 0.21 14.68
CA SER A 22 6.51 -0.15 14.97
C SER A 22 7.51 0.95 14.57
N TYR A 23 7.03 2.19 14.42
CA TYR A 23 7.79 3.36 14.00
C TYR A 23 7.38 4.54 14.90
N ASP A 24 8.37 5.19 15.50
CA ASP A 24 8.14 6.10 16.63
C ASP A 24 7.77 7.53 16.20
N GLU A 25 8.16 7.94 14.99
CA GLU A 25 7.91 9.30 14.51
C GLU A 25 6.46 9.46 14.03
N VAL A 26 5.79 10.50 14.52
CA VAL A 26 4.42 10.89 14.14
C VAL A 26 4.45 12.36 13.70
N TYR A 27 3.78 12.66 12.59
CA TYR A 27 3.82 13.98 11.97
C TYR A 27 2.42 14.59 11.85
N ASP A 28 2.13 15.62 12.65
CA ASP A 28 0.79 16.24 12.77
C ASP A 28 0.38 17.12 11.57
N SER A 29 1.29 17.39 10.63
CA SER A 29 1.04 18.16 9.41
C SER A 29 1.87 17.65 8.25
N PHE A 30 1.41 17.87 7.01
CA PHE A 30 2.18 17.49 5.82
C PHE A 30 3.48 18.31 5.69
N ASP A 31 3.50 19.57 6.12
CA ASP A 31 4.69 20.42 6.12
C ASP A 31 5.82 19.84 6.99
N ALA A 32 5.48 19.21 8.11
CA ALA A 32 6.45 18.61 9.01
C ALA A 32 7.10 17.32 8.44
N MET A 33 6.53 16.73 7.38
CA MET A 33 6.98 15.46 6.81
C MET A 33 8.19 15.58 5.88
N GLY A 34 8.67 16.80 5.58
CA GLY A 34 9.84 17.01 4.73
C GLY A 34 9.62 16.60 3.25
N LEU A 35 8.38 16.75 2.76
CA LEU A 35 8.02 16.41 1.39
C LEU A 35 8.54 17.46 0.39
N GLN A 36 8.72 17.07 -0.87
CA GLN A 36 9.04 18.02 -1.95
C GLN A 36 7.95 19.09 -2.05
N GLU A 37 8.34 20.35 -2.29
CA GLU A 37 7.41 21.49 -2.34
C GLU A 37 6.28 21.28 -3.37
N ASN A 38 6.61 20.76 -4.55
CA ASN A 38 5.63 20.46 -5.59
C ASN A 38 4.68 19.31 -5.21
N LEU A 39 5.15 18.31 -4.46
CA LEU A 39 4.29 17.25 -3.92
C LEU A 39 3.34 17.83 -2.86
N LEU A 40 3.87 18.62 -1.94
CA LEU A 40 3.10 19.28 -0.88
C LEU A 40 2.00 20.17 -1.47
N ARG A 41 2.34 20.93 -2.52
CA ARG A 41 1.37 21.72 -3.29
C ARG A 41 0.27 20.86 -3.91
N GLY A 42 0.61 19.70 -4.46
CA GLY A 42 -0.36 18.74 -5.00
C GLY A 42 -1.29 18.16 -3.92
N ILE A 43 -0.74 17.83 -2.75
CA ILE A 43 -1.52 17.35 -1.59
C ILE A 43 -2.55 18.39 -1.15
N TYR A 44 -2.15 19.65 -0.98
CA TYR A 44 -3.07 20.73 -0.61
C TYR A 44 -4.08 21.06 -1.71
N ALA A 45 -3.66 21.08 -2.98
CA ALA A 45 -4.56 21.32 -4.11
C ALA A 45 -5.62 20.22 -4.29
N TYR A 46 -5.30 18.98 -3.90
CA TYR A 46 -6.26 17.88 -3.88
C TYR A 46 -7.33 18.05 -2.78
N GLY A 47 -7.06 18.88 -1.77
CA GLY A 47 -7.99 19.20 -0.68
C GLY A 47 -7.66 18.54 0.66
N PHE A 48 -6.47 17.96 0.83
CA PHE A 48 -6.02 17.50 2.14
C PHE A 48 -5.55 18.68 2.98
N GLU A 49 -6.14 18.89 4.16
CA GLU A 49 -5.71 19.95 5.10
C GLU A 49 -4.81 19.40 6.21
N LYS A 50 -5.17 18.24 6.77
CA LYS A 50 -4.42 17.57 7.84
C LYS A 50 -4.28 16.08 7.55
N PRO A 51 -3.14 15.46 7.91
CA PRO A 51 -2.95 14.03 7.73
C PRO A 51 -3.84 13.24 8.71
N SER A 52 -4.49 12.20 8.21
CA SER A 52 -5.19 11.21 9.04
C SER A 52 -4.21 10.42 9.92
N ALA A 53 -4.70 9.74 10.96
CA ALA A 53 -3.85 9.00 11.90
C ALA A 53 -2.87 8.02 11.22
N ILE A 54 -3.33 7.35 10.15
CA ILE A 54 -2.50 6.43 9.36
C ILE A 54 -1.52 7.16 8.45
N GLN A 55 -1.87 8.34 7.92
CA GLN A 55 -0.96 9.16 7.11
C GLN A 55 0.17 9.75 7.96
N GLN A 56 -0.13 10.22 9.19
CA GLN A 56 0.84 10.76 10.14
C GLN A 56 1.98 9.79 10.46
N ARG A 57 1.71 8.48 10.34
CA ARG A 57 2.64 7.39 10.67
C ARG A 57 3.20 6.71 9.42
N GLY A 58 2.46 6.70 8.32
CA GLY A 58 2.77 5.89 7.15
C GLY A 58 3.53 6.62 6.04
N ILE A 59 3.31 7.93 5.87
CA ILE A 59 3.91 8.67 4.75
C ILE A 59 5.43 8.70 4.87
N VAL A 60 5.96 9.19 5.99
CA VAL A 60 7.40 9.38 6.18
C VAL A 60 8.22 8.09 6.10
N PRO A 61 7.88 6.98 6.79
CA PRO A 61 8.65 5.76 6.63
C PRO A 61 8.61 5.22 5.20
N PHE A 62 7.47 5.36 4.50
CA PHE A 62 7.38 4.95 3.10
C PHE A 62 8.24 5.86 2.21
N CYS A 63 8.25 7.18 2.41
CA CYS A 63 9.16 8.11 1.74
C CYS A 63 10.65 7.79 1.98
N LYS A 64 10.99 7.26 3.15
CA LYS A 64 12.37 6.86 3.54
C LYS A 64 12.81 5.53 2.91
N GLY A 65 11.99 4.91 2.04
CA GLY A 65 12.33 3.66 1.36
C GLY A 65 12.14 2.41 2.23
N LEU A 66 11.45 2.52 3.38
CA LEU A 66 11.16 1.38 4.24
C LEU A 66 9.95 0.60 3.70
N ASP A 67 9.98 -0.73 3.85
CA ASP A 67 8.79 -1.53 3.63
C ASP A 67 7.72 -1.16 4.65
N VAL A 68 6.46 -1.07 4.22
CA VAL A 68 5.35 -0.64 5.09
C VAL A 68 4.18 -1.62 4.95
N ILE A 69 3.70 -2.11 6.09
CA ILE A 69 2.41 -2.79 6.22
C ILE A 69 1.47 -1.81 6.91
N GLN A 70 0.40 -1.43 6.23
CA GLN A 70 -0.61 -0.53 6.78
C GLN A 70 -1.99 -1.19 6.72
N GLN A 71 -2.46 -1.60 7.89
CA GLN A 71 -3.81 -2.12 8.07
C GLN A 71 -4.73 -1.01 8.56
N ALA A 72 -5.75 -0.67 7.77
CA ALA A 72 -6.77 0.30 8.16
C ALA A 72 -8.03 0.13 7.31
N GLN A 73 -9.19 0.57 7.79
CA GLN A 73 -10.45 0.49 7.02
C GLN A 73 -10.40 1.34 5.73
N SER A 74 -11.31 1.09 4.79
CA SER A 74 -11.45 1.92 3.59
C SER A 74 -11.84 3.35 3.96
N GLY A 75 -11.43 4.33 3.16
CA GLY A 75 -11.67 5.75 3.44
C GLY A 75 -10.74 6.41 4.48
N THR A 76 -9.82 5.67 5.11
CA THR A 76 -8.89 6.20 6.13
C THR A 76 -7.68 6.96 5.58
N GLY A 77 -7.52 7.02 4.25
CA GLY A 77 -6.41 7.72 3.59
C GLY A 77 -5.21 6.86 3.18
N LYS A 78 -5.36 5.52 3.16
CA LYS A 78 -4.30 4.57 2.72
C LYS A 78 -3.76 4.90 1.33
N THR A 79 -4.65 5.16 0.36
CA THR A 79 -4.27 5.48 -1.02
C THR A 79 -3.37 6.72 -1.09
N ALA A 80 -3.76 7.80 -0.43
CA ALA A 80 -2.94 9.01 -0.39
C ALA A 80 -1.60 8.78 0.35
N THR A 81 -1.54 7.85 1.30
CA THR A 81 -0.30 7.49 2.00
C THR A 81 0.74 6.94 1.03
N PHE A 82 0.40 5.87 0.29
CA PHE A 82 1.35 5.27 -0.63
C PHE A 82 1.57 6.10 -1.89
N CYS A 83 0.56 6.82 -2.38
CA CYS A 83 0.75 7.73 -3.51
C CYS A 83 1.76 8.82 -3.16
N SER A 84 1.67 9.42 -1.96
CA SER A 84 2.63 10.44 -1.52
C SER A 84 4.05 9.86 -1.41
N GLY A 85 4.20 8.68 -0.80
CA GLY A 85 5.53 8.08 -0.67
C GLY A 85 6.12 7.55 -1.98
N ILE A 86 5.30 7.12 -2.95
CA ILE A 86 5.75 6.85 -4.32
C ILE A 86 6.25 8.15 -4.96
N LEU A 87 5.39 9.17 -5.03
CA LEU A 87 5.68 10.44 -5.72
C LEU A 87 6.91 11.15 -5.15
N GLN A 88 7.13 11.06 -3.84
CA GLN A 88 8.30 11.62 -3.16
C GLN A 88 9.63 10.99 -3.63
N GLN A 89 9.60 9.73 -4.07
CA GLN A 89 10.77 8.92 -4.39
C GLN A 89 11.05 8.79 -5.90
N LEU A 90 10.12 9.20 -6.76
CA LEU A 90 10.31 9.13 -8.21
C LEU A 90 11.45 10.05 -8.66
N ASP A 91 12.23 9.57 -9.63
CA ASP A 91 13.15 10.40 -10.42
C ASP A 91 12.42 10.86 -11.69
N TYR A 92 12.00 12.12 -11.72
CA TYR A 92 11.27 12.70 -12.85
C TYR A 92 12.16 12.99 -14.07
N GLY A 93 13.49 12.90 -13.94
CA GLY A 93 14.41 12.96 -15.08
C GLY A 93 14.44 11.67 -15.90
N LEU A 94 13.98 10.55 -15.33
CA LEU A 94 13.98 9.24 -15.95
C LEU A 94 12.56 8.78 -16.29
N LEU A 95 12.21 8.85 -17.57
CA LEU A 95 10.90 8.44 -18.07
C LEU A 95 10.79 6.91 -18.29
N GLU A 96 10.97 6.15 -17.23
CA GLU A 96 10.80 4.70 -17.16
C GLU A 96 9.94 4.34 -15.94
N CYS A 97 9.32 3.15 -15.97
CA CYS A 97 8.46 2.72 -14.87
C CYS A 97 9.29 2.47 -13.61
N GLN A 98 9.02 3.23 -12.56
CA GLN A 98 9.76 3.21 -11.29
C GLN A 98 8.93 2.66 -10.12
N ALA A 99 7.60 2.73 -10.21
CA ALA A 99 6.71 2.15 -9.22
C ALA A 99 5.61 1.32 -9.89
N LEU A 100 5.25 0.21 -9.26
CA LEU A 100 4.16 -0.66 -9.68
C LEU A 100 3.15 -0.80 -8.54
N VAL A 101 1.88 -0.50 -8.81
CA VAL A 101 0.78 -0.62 -7.84
C VAL A 101 -0.23 -1.64 -8.36
N LEU A 102 -0.53 -2.67 -7.58
CA LEU A 102 -1.59 -3.63 -7.85
C LEU A 102 -2.85 -3.28 -7.05
N ALA A 103 -4.00 -3.38 -7.72
CA ALA A 103 -5.32 -3.23 -7.13
C ALA A 103 -6.26 -4.37 -7.57
N PRO A 104 -7.28 -4.75 -6.77
CA PRO A 104 -8.11 -5.93 -7.04
C PRO A 104 -9.08 -5.74 -8.21
N THR A 105 -9.44 -4.50 -8.54
CA THR A 105 -10.44 -4.19 -9.57
C THR A 105 -9.95 -3.12 -10.54
N ARG A 106 -10.61 -3.03 -11.69
CA ARG A 106 -10.28 -2.05 -12.73
C ARG A 106 -10.60 -0.63 -12.26
N GLU A 107 -11.71 -0.52 -11.55
CA GLU A 107 -12.27 0.70 -11.01
C GLU A 107 -11.34 1.29 -9.95
N LEU A 108 -10.85 0.45 -9.03
CA LEU A 108 -9.89 0.88 -8.02
C LEU A 108 -8.55 1.29 -8.64
N ALA A 109 -8.04 0.53 -9.61
CA ALA A 109 -6.82 0.90 -10.32
C ALA A 109 -6.95 2.29 -11.01
N GLN A 110 -8.09 2.56 -11.65
CA GLN A 110 -8.37 3.87 -12.26
C GLN A 110 -8.55 4.98 -11.22
N GLN A 111 -9.11 4.69 -10.04
CA GLN A 111 -9.20 5.65 -8.95
C GLN A 111 -7.82 6.00 -8.39
N ILE A 112 -6.97 5.01 -8.16
CA ILE A 112 -5.59 5.21 -7.71
C ILE A 112 -4.80 6.03 -8.75
N GLU A 113 -4.96 5.74 -10.05
CA GLU A 113 -4.35 6.53 -11.13
C GLU A 113 -4.73 8.02 -11.01
N LYS A 114 -6.03 8.32 -10.83
CA LYS A 114 -6.52 9.69 -10.67
C LYS A 114 -5.94 10.37 -9.44
N VAL A 115 -5.92 9.69 -8.29
CA VAL A 115 -5.32 10.22 -7.05
C VAL A 115 -3.85 10.54 -7.27
N MET A 116 -3.10 9.61 -7.86
CA MET A 116 -1.66 9.77 -8.06
C MET A 116 -1.34 10.90 -9.04
N ARG A 117 -2.12 11.04 -10.12
CA ARG A 117 -1.99 12.17 -11.04
C ARG A 117 -2.30 13.50 -10.37
N ALA A 118 -3.34 13.56 -9.55
CA ALA A 118 -3.74 14.80 -8.90
C ALA A 118 -2.72 15.23 -7.83
N LEU A 119 -2.22 14.30 -7.02
CA LEU A 119 -1.16 14.58 -6.04
C LEU A 119 0.18 14.93 -6.71
N GLY A 120 0.45 14.36 -7.90
CA GLY A 120 1.67 14.60 -8.66
C GLY A 120 1.56 15.64 -9.78
N ASP A 121 0.49 16.43 -9.83
CA ASP A 121 0.21 17.37 -10.93
C ASP A 121 1.36 18.36 -11.14
N TYR A 122 1.88 18.91 -10.03
CA TYR A 122 3.02 19.84 -10.03
C TYR A 122 4.39 19.16 -10.17
N LEU A 123 4.44 17.83 -10.21
CA LEU A 123 5.67 17.05 -10.40
C LEU A 123 5.85 16.58 -11.85
N GLY A 124 4.80 16.70 -12.69
CA GLY A 124 4.84 16.17 -14.05
C GLY A 124 4.81 14.64 -14.11
N VAL A 125 4.20 13.99 -13.10
CA VAL A 125 4.12 12.53 -13.04
C VAL A 125 3.35 11.98 -14.26
N LYS A 126 3.80 10.82 -14.73
CA LYS A 126 3.11 10.04 -15.78
C LYS A 126 2.71 8.71 -15.18
N VAL A 127 1.43 8.52 -15.01
CA VAL A 127 0.84 7.29 -14.46
C VAL A 127 0.10 6.58 -15.60
N HIS A 128 -0.02 5.27 -15.58
CA HIS A 128 -0.89 4.54 -16.51
C HIS A 128 -1.62 3.40 -15.80
N ALA A 129 -2.92 3.25 -16.08
CA ALA A 129 -3.74 2.18 -15.56
C ALA A 129 -3.80 0.97 -16.51
N CYS A 130 -3.04 -0.08 -16.21
CA CYS A 130 -3.05 -1.36 -16.91
C CYS A 130 -4.17 -2.26 -16.38
N VAL A 131 -5.35 -2.21 -16.99
CA VAL A 131 -6.54 -2.96 -16.55
C VAL A 131 -7.11 -3.83 -17.67
N GLY A 132 -7.83 -4.90 -17.31
CA GLY A 132 -8.55 -5.74 -18.28
C GLY A 132 -9.62 -4.95 -19.06
N GLY A 133 -10.10 -5.50 -20.17
CA GLY A 133 -11.18 -4.89 -20.96
C GLY A 133 -10.80 -3.64 -21.77
N THR A 134 -9.54 -3.19 -21.70
CA THR A 134 -8.97 -2.17 -22.60
C THR A 134 -8.08 -2.81 -23.67
N SER A 135 -7.81 -2.04 -24.72
CA SER A 135 -6.93 -2.47 -25.82
C SER A 135 -5.51 -2.72 -25.30
N VAL A 136 -5.06 -3.97 -25.40
CA VAL A 136 -3.67 -4.36 -25.11
C VAL A 136 -2.68 -3.55 -25.95
N ARG A 137 -3.00 -3.31 -27.23
CA ARG A 137 -2.13 -2.52 -28.12
C ARG A 137 -1.96 -1.08 -27.65
N GLU A 138 -3.00 -0.51 -27.05
CA GLU A 138 -2.92 0.85 -26.51
C GLU A 138 -2.07 0.90 -25.24
N ASP A 139 -2.24 -0.08 -24.34
CA ASP A 139 -1.34 -0.22 -23.18
C ASP A 139 0.12 -0.33 -23.64
N GLN A 140 0.42 -1.18 -24.62
CA GLN A 140 1.77 -1.33 -25.16
C GLN A 140 2.31 -0.02 -25.74
N ARG A 141 1.47 0.74 -26.46
CA ARG A 141 1.86 2.05 -27.03
C ARG A 141 2.18 3.07 -25.94
N ILE A 142 1.35 3.14 -24.90
CA ILE A 142 1.55 4.07 -23.78
C ILE A 142 2.80 3.68 -23.00
N LEU A 143 2.97 2.40 -22.66
CA LEU A 143 4.16 1.91 -21.95
C LEU A 143 5.44 2.16 -22.76
N ALA A 144 5.41 1.95 -24.08
CA ALA A 144 6.55 2.26 -24.96
C ALA A 144 6.87 3.77 -25.03
N SER A 145 5.90 4.64 -24.78
CA SER A 145 6.12 6.09 -24.70
C SER A 145 6.73 6.55 -23.37
N GLY A 146 6.78 5.64 -22.39
CA GLY A 146 7.37 5.85 -21.07
C GLY A 146 6.39 6.45 -20.07
N VAL A 147 6.33 5.82 -18.89
CA VAL A 147 5.53 6.24 -17.74
C VAL A 147 6.35 6.06 -16.47
N HIS A 148 6.13 6.89 -15.45
CA HIS A 148 6.83 6.78 -14.17
C HIS A 148 6.20 5.72 -13.27
N VAL A 149 4.86 5.55 -13.35
CA VAL A 149 4.12 4.62 -12.50
C VAL A 149 3.11 3.83 -13.32
N VAL A 150 3.05 2.52 -13.07
CA VAL A 150 1.95 1.68 -13.53
C VAL A 150 1.07 1.30 -12.35
N VAL A 151 -0.23 1.48 -12.51
CA VAL A 151 -1.26 0.97 -11.61
C VAL A 151 -2.06 -0.07 -12.39
N GLY A 152 -2.44 -1.21 -11.80
CA GLY A 152 -3.20 -2.17 -12.59
C GLY A 152 -3.74 -3.36 -11.83
N THR A 153 -4.55 -4.15 -12.53
CA THR A 153 -4.99 -5.44 -12.00
C THR A 153 -3.90 -6.50 -12.23
N PRO A 154 -3.72 -7.47 -11.31
CA PRO A 154 -2.65 -8.46 -11.40
C PRO A 154 -2.57 -9.15 -12.77
N GLY A 155 -3.71 -9.58 -13.32
CA GLY A 155 -3.74 -10.28 -14.61
C GLY A 155 -3.21 -9.44 -15.79
N ARG A 156 -3.58 -8.15 -15.89
CA ARG A 156 -3.13 -7.30 -17.01
C ARG A 156 -1.67 -6.87 -16.81
N VAL A 157 -1.26 -6.55 -15.59
CA VAL A 157 0.14 -6.22 -15.28
C VAL A 157 1.05 -7.40 -15.61
N PHE A 158 0.68 -8.61 -15.19
CA PHE A 158 1.44 -9.82 -15.50
C PHE A 158 1.58 -10.05 -17.01
N ASP A 159 0.51 -9.90 -17.78
CA ASP A 159 0.56 -9.98 -19.25
C ASP A 159 1.52 -8.93 -19.85
N MET A 160 1.50 -7.69 -19.37
CA MET A 160 2.39 -6.63 -19.87
C MET A 160 3.87 -6.89 -19.56
N LEU A 161 4.17 -7.41 -18.36
CA LEU A 161 5.53 -7.85 -17.98
C LEU A 161 6.00 -9.03 -18.85
N ARG A 162 5.15 -10.06 -19.03
CA ARG A 162 5.47 -11.24 -19.84
C ARG A 162 5.72 -10.92 -21.30
N ARG A 163 5.02 -9.92 -21.85
CA ARG A 163 5.23 -9.40 -23.21
C ARG A 163 6.43 -8.46 -23.33
N GLN A 164 7.15 -8.18 -22.23
CA GLN A 164 8.22 -7.17 -22.15
C GLN A 164 7.76 -5.77 -22.58
N SER A 165 6.44 -5.51 -22.56
CA SER A 165 5.86 -4.22 -22.87
C SER A 165 5.95 -3.29 -21.65
N LEU A 166 5.79 -3.86 -20.46
CA LEU A 166 6.24 -3.24 -19.20
C LEU A 166 7.62 -3.81 -18.87
N ARG A 167 8.64 -2.95 -18.85
CA ARG A 167 10.00 -3.32 -18.48
C ARG A 167 10.20 -3.12 -16.97
N PRO A 168 10.63 -4.16 -16.22
CA PRO A 168 10.74 -4.08 -14.77
C PRO A 168 12.05 -3.45 -14.28
N ASP A 169 13.02 -3.19 -15.17
CA ASP A 169 14.41 -2.87 -14.84
C ASP A 169 14.58 -1.68 -13.88
N HIS A 170 13.69 -0.70 -13.95
CA HIS A 170 13.74 0.51 -13.13
C HIS A 170 12.72 0.53 -11.99
N ILE A 171 11.90 -0.52 -11.85
CA ILE A 171 10.89 -0.60 -10.80
C ILE A 171 11.58 -0.82 -9.46
N LYS A 172 11.48 0.18 -8.59
CA LYS A 172 12.08 0.21 -7.25
C LYS A 172 11.06 0.20 -6.10
N ILE A 173 9.77 0.37 -6.42
CA ILE A 173 8.65 0.32 -5.46
C ILE A 173 7.56 -0.61 -5.99
N PHE A 174 7.10 -1.53 -5.15
CA PHE A 174 5.95 -2.40 -5.41
C PHE A 174 4.89 -2.23 -4.32
N VAL A 175 3.65 -1.93 -4.71
CA VAL A 175 2.55 -1.72 -3.78
C VAL A 175 1.41 -2.68 -4.06
N LEU A 176 0.87 -3.26 -2.99
CA LEU A 176 -0.36 -4.05 -2.99
C LEU A 176 -1.44 -3.26 -2.24
N ASP A 177 -2.42 -2.73 -2.96
CA ASP A 177 -3.59 -2.07 -2.36
C ASP A 177 -4.76 -3.05 -2.28
N GLU A 178 -5.48 -3.02 -1.16
CA GLU A 178 -6.55 -3.97 -0.81
C GLU A 178 -6.08 -5.43 -0.97
N ALA A 179 -4.94 -5.75 -0.33
CA ALA A 179 -4.28 -7.05 -0.47
C ALA A 179 -5.17 -8.23 -0.02
N ASP A 180 -5.97 -8.06 1.03
CA ASP A 180 -6.97 -9.04 1.47
C ASP A 180 -8.02 -9.34 0.39
N GLU A 181 -8.54 -8.31 -0.27
CA GLU A 181 -9.46 -8.48 -1.39
C GLU A 181 -8.80 -9.21 -2.56
N MET A 182 -7.58 -8.80 -2.96
CA MET A 182 -6.85 -9.48 -4.04
C MET A 182 -6.67 -10.98 -3.75
N LEU A 183 -6.34 -11.33 -2.51
CA LEU A 183 -6.17 -12.72 -2.08
C LEU A 183 -7.49 -13.50 -2.13
N SER A 184 -8.59 -12.91 -1.65
CA SER A 184 -9.92 -13.52 -1.72
C SER A 184 -10.38 -13.82 -3.15
N ARG A 185 -9.93 -13.02 -4.12
CA ARG A 185 -10.22 -13.17 -5.55
C ARG A 185 -9.32 -14.21 -6.24
N GLY A 186 -8.41 -14.84 -5.49
CA GLY A 186 -7.50 -15.86 -6.01
C GLY A 186 -6.31 -15.28 -6.78
N PHE A 187 -5.96 -14.01 -6.60
CA PHE A 187 -4.80 -13.40 -7.27
C PHE A 187 -3.45 -13.74 -6.62
N LYS A 188 -3.43 -14.66 -5.64
CA LYS A 188 -2.22 -15.03 -4.90
C LYS A 188 -1.09 -15.39 -5.85
N ASP A 189 -1.30 -16.36 -6.72
CA ASP A 189 -0.25 -16.87 -7.62
C ASP A 189 0.23 -15.80 -8.60
N GLN A 190 -0.68 -14.99 -9.15
CA GLN A 190 -0.29 -13.89 -10.04
C GLN A 190 0.55 -12.83 -9.32
N ILE A 191 0.26 -12.52 -8.05
CA ILE A 191 1.08 -11.60 -7.25
C ILE A 191 2.50 -12.18 -7.08
N TYR A 192 2.62 -13.49 -6.79
CA TYR A 192 3.93 -14.16 -6.71
C TYR A 192 4.68 -14.10 -8.04
N ASP A 193 4.01 -14.42 -9.14
CA ASP A 193 4.62 -14.42 -10.48
C ASP A 193 5.10 -13.02 -10.88
N ILE A 194 4.30 -11.98 -10.58
CA ILE A 194 4.70 -10.59 -10.80
C ILE A 194 5.95 -10.28 -9.97
N PHE A 195 5.94 -10.58 -8.67
CA PHE A 195 7.06 -10.27 -7.78
C PHE A 195 8.37 -10.92 -8.23
N GLN A 196 8.33 -12.15 -8.76
CA GLN A 196 9.50 -12.84 -9.31
C GLN A 196 10.08 -12.19 -10.58
N LEU A 197 9.30 -11.38 -11.29
CA LEU A 197 9.75 -10.64 -12.48
C LEU A 197 10.32 -9.26 -12.14
N LEU A 198 10.19 -8.80 -10.88
CA LEU A 198 10.70 -7.51 -10.44
C LEU A 198 12.18 -7.59 -10.01
N PRO A 199 12.89 -6.45 -9.95
CA PRO A 199 14.27 -6.41 -9.45
C PRO A 199 14.39 -6.95 -8.02
N SER A 200 15.54 -7.54 -7.70
CA SER A 200 15.79 -8.20 -6.40
C SER A 200 15.76 -7.26 -5.19
N LYS A 201 16.11 -5.99 -5.39
CA LYS A 201 16.04 -4.95 -4.36
C LYS A 201 14.89 -4.02 -4.69
N ILE A 202 13.76 -4.24 -4.03
CA ILE A 202 12.54 -3.48 -4.21
C ILE A 202 11.94 -3.11 -2.85
N GLN A 203 11.44 -1.89 -2.71
CA GLN A 203 10.64 -1.49 -1.57
C GLN A 203 9.22 -2.02 -1.75
N VAL A 204 8.63 -2.60 -0.70
CA VAL A 204 7.29 -3.17 -0.73
C VAL A 204 6.35 -2.43 0.22
N GLY A 205 5.19 -2.01 -0.29
CA GLY A 205 4.09 -1.46 0.49
C GLY A 205 2.87 -2.39 0.43
N LEU A 206 2.37 -2.82 1.58
CA LEU A 206 1.13 -3.61 1.68
C LEU A 206 0.07 -2.81 2.44
N PHE A 207 -1.03 -2.51 1.75
CA PHE A 207 -2.15 -1.73 2.28
C PHE A 207 -3.41 -2.59 2.23
N SER A 208 -4.05 -2.78 3.38
CA SER A 208 -5.13 -3.76 3.51
C SER A 208 -6.13 -3.36 4.59
N ALA A 209 -7.39 -3.78 4.47
CA ALA A 209 -8.37 -3.58 5.56
C ALA A 209 -8.17 -4.62 6.67
N THR A 210 -7.85 -5.84 6.27
CA THR A 210 -7.63 -6.97 7.16
C THR A 210 -6.29 -7.64 6.87
N MET A 211 -5.78 -8.43 7.83
CA MET A 211 -4.54 -9.20 7.69
C MET A 211 -4.81 -10.69 7.91
N PRO A 212 -5.46 -11.38 6.95
CA PRO A 212 -5.63 -12.83 7.01
C PRO A 212 -4.27 -13.56 6.90
N PRO A 213 -4.21 -14.86 7.25
CA PRO A 213 -2.96 -15.65 7.19
C PRO A 213 -2.24 -15.56 5.84
N GLU A 214 -2.97 -15.51 4.73
CA GLU A 214 -2.44 -15.39 3.37
C GLU A 214 -1.77 -14.03 3.14
N ALA A 215 -2.33 -12.94 3.67
CA ALA A 215 -1.72 -11.61 3.61
C ALA A 215 -0.45 -11.56 4.47
N LEU A 216 -0.47 -12.18 5.65
CA LEU A 216 0.72 -12.32 6.48
C LEU A 216 1.81 -13.15 5.79
N GLU A 217 1.45 -14.18 5.03
CA GLU A 217 2.40 -14.97 4.25
C GLU A 217 3.13 -14.11 3.20
N ILE A 218 2.39 -13.28 2.47
CA ILE A 218 2.95 -12.30 1.52
C ILE A 218 3.99 -11.42 2.22
N THR A 219 3.67 -10.88 3.39
CA THR A 219 4.62 -10.00 4.12
C THR A 219 5.93 -10.70 4.48
N ARG A 220 5.86 -11.98 4.87
CA ARG A 220 7.05 -12.75 5.28
C ARG A 220 7.96 -13.09 4.09
N LYS A 221 7.40 -13.21 2.90
CA LYS A 221 8.15 -13.59 1.70
C LYS A 221 8.68 -12.40 0.91
N PHE A 222 7.95 -11.29 0.88
CA PHE A 222 8.28 -10.16 0.02
C PHE A 222 8.96 -9.01 0.76
N MET A 223 8.80 -8.91 2.08
CA MET A 223 9.19 -7.72 2.83
C MET A 223 10.37 -7.99 3.77
N ASN A 224 11.23 -6.99 3.92
CA ASN A 224 12.38 -7.00 4.80
C ASN A 224 12.19 -6.02 5.96
N LYS A 225 11.93 -6.56 7.17
CA LYS A 225 11.72 -5.78 8.40
C LYS A 225 10.75 -4.60 8.20
N PRO A 226 9.51 -4.86 7.76
CA PRO A 226 8.57 -3.80 7.45
C PRO A 226 8.14 -3.03 8.70
N VAL A 227 7.95 -1.72 8.53
CA VAL A 227 7.20 -0.89 9.46
C VAL A 227 5.75 -1.36 9.47
N ARG A 228 5.21 -1.64 10.65
CA ARG A 228 3.85 -2.13 10.83
C ARG A 228 2.99 -1.04 11.45
N ILE A 229 1.96 -0.61 10.75
CA ILE A 229 0.94 0.31 11.21
C ILE A 229 -0.38 -0.45 11.18
N LEU A 230 -0.75 -1.05 12.30
CA LEU A 230 -1.87 -1.97 12.41
C LEU A 230 -2.96 -1.36 13.28
N VAL A 231 -4.22 -1.50 12.88
CA VAL A 231 -5.35 -1.28 13.80
C VAL A 231 -5.25 -2.33 14.90
N LYS A 232 -5.23 -1.87 16.15
CA LYS A 232 -5.30 -2.75 17.31
C LYS A 232 -6.64 -3.46 17.24
N ARG A 233 -6.63 -4.79 17.26
CA ARG A 233 -7.87 -5.50 17.56
C ARG A 233 -8.22 -5.09 18.97
N ASP A 234 -9.46 -4.65 19.19
CA ASP A 234 -10.02 -4.70 20.53
C ASP A 234 -9.86 -6.16 20.96
N GLU A 235 -8.85 -6.43 21.79
CA GLU A 235 -8.97 -7.56 22.69
C GLU A 235 -10.19 -7.18 23.53
N LEU A 236 -11.35 -7.71 23.16
CA LEU A 236 -12.44 -7.96 24.10
C LEU A 236 -11.97 -9.03 25.09
N THR A 237 -10.80 -8.86 25.70
CA THR A 237 -10.64 -9.22 27.09
C THR A 237 -11.55 -8.23 27.80
N LEU A 238 -12.77 -8.68 28.10
CA LEU A 238 -13.60 -8.01 29.06
C LEU A 238 -12.86 -8.07 30.40
N GLU A 239 -11.91 -7.15 30.61
CA GLU A 239 -11.22 -6.99 31.88
C GLU A 239 -12.31 -6.77 32.95
N GLY A 240 -12.48 -7.77 33.83
CA GLY A 240 -13.52 -7.78 34.86
C GLY A 240 -14.73 -8.68 34.61
N ILE A 241 -14.88 -9.33 33.44
CA ILE A 241 -15.95 -10.31 33.22
C ILE A 241 -15.39 -11.73 33.25
N LYS A 242 -15.81 -12.51 34.25
CA LYS A 242 -15.55 -13.95 34.30
C LYS A 242 -16.41 -14.65 33.25
N GLN A 243 -15.77 -15.12 32.19
CA GLN A 243 -16.42 -15.91 31.16
C GLN A 243 -16.41 -17.39 31.58
N PHE A 244 -17.56 -18.05 31.45
CA PHE A 244 -17.72 -19.48 31.66
C PHE A 244 -18.34 -20.09 30.40
N TYR A 245 -18.03 -21.34 30.12
CA TYR A 245 -18.74 -22.14 29.13
C TYR A 245 -19.34 -23.36 29.82
N VAL A 246 -20.48 -23.81 29.31
CA VAL A 246 -21.08 -25.09 29.70
C VAL A 246 -21.15 -25.93 28.44
N ASN A 247 -20.55 -27.11 28.49
CA ASN A 247 -20.66 -28.08 27.41
C ASN A 247 -22.04 -28.73 27.50
N VAL A 248 -22.86 -28.58 26.47
CA VAL A 248 -24.16 -29.24 26.39
C VAL A 248 -24.07 -30.43 25.44
N GLU A 249 -24.62 -31.56 25.85
CA GLU A 249 -24.75 -32.73 25.01
C GLU A 249 -25.83 -32.47 23.94
N LYS A 250 -25.65 -33.04 22.75
CA LYS A 250 -26.65 -32.93 21.68
C LYS A 250 -27.89 -33.71 22.07
N GLU A 251 -29.06 -33.09 21.95
CA GLU A 251 -30.34 -33.80 21.97
C GLU A 251 -30.41 -34.74 20.74
N GLU A 252 -30.80 -36.00 20.99
CA GLU A 252 -31.03 -37.04 19.96
C GLU A 252 -32.25 -36.73 19.07
#